data_AF-A0A2S2NDN9-F1
#
_entry.id   AF-A0A2S2NDN9-F1
#
_cell.length_a   1.000
_cell.length_b   1.000
_cell.length_c   1.000
_cell.angle_alpha   90.00
_cell.angle_beta   90.00
_cell.angle_gamma   90.00
#
_symmetry.space_group_name_H-M   'P 1'
#
loop_
_entity.id
_entity.type
_entity.pdbx_description
1 polymer ?
#
loop_
_entity_poly.entity_id
_entity_poly.type
_entity_poly.pdbx_seq_one_letter_code
_entity_poly.pdbx_strand_id
1 'polypeptide(L)'
;THITTGYTMVFKKCHSFISYGLAWKMLDLSSTVKGLHVVTTSLNHIPVEYPFLYLSPSEYKLVSNTPGSLCKHVKVNVVMRNPRTAFETNATTSSLATLNQNKFAVVAHNLTNITRGVNYRYGFGTTDAMNPTSCTDDNSKYQEETIQAMYGCKHDGKPIFTGEFDGIPNSFFHLPFHNNHYYTMVADKGHSTKLGWPLLNELITKIDASFTTGKTIAEYSYSPKLGLLGKPIEGVFNGISGKSITGNDTVIMMNKKKPKIWIHTNQNW
;
A
#
# COMPACT_ATOMS: atom_id res chain seq x y z
N THR A 1 -8.06 -38.34 16.08
CA THR A 1 -8.11 -37.21 15.13
C THR A 1 -7.29 -36.08 15.70
N HIS A 2 -6.08 -35.86 15.18
CA HIS A 2 -5.27 -34.71 15.60
C HIS A 2 -5.88 -33.44 15.01
N ILE A 3 -6.47 -32.60 15.86
CA ILE A 3 -6.89 -31.25 15.50
C ILE A 3 -5.62 -30.40 15.61
N THR A 4 -5.10 -29.91 14.50
CA THR A 4 -4.06 -28.90 14.50
C THR A 4 -4.66 -27.59 15.01
N THR A 5 -4.31 -27.18 16.23
CA THR A 5 -4.66 -25.87 16.76
C THR A 5 -3.71 -24.83 16.19
N GLY A 6 -4.22 -23.95 15.33
CA GLY A 6 -3.48 -22.77 14.88
C GLY A 6 -3.44 -21.68 15.97
N TYR A 7 -2.40 -20.85 15.95
CA TYR A 7 -2.32 -19.65 16.79
C TYR A 7 -2.90 -18.44 16.04
N THR A 8 -3.55 -17.53 16.78
CA THR A 8 -4.01 -16.24 16.25
C THR A 8 -3.24 -15.12 16.94
N MET A 9 -2.58 -14.28 16.15
CA MET A 9 -1.88 -13.08 16.62
C MET A 9 -2.65 -11.83 16.18
N VAL A 10 -2.71 -10.82 17.04
CA VAL A 10 -3.34 -9.54 16.75
C VAL A 10 -2.33 -8.43 17.01
N PHE A 11 -2.11 -7.59 16.00
CA PHE A 11 -1.19 -6.47 16.07
C PHE A 11 -1.96 -5.16 15.97
N LYS A 12 -1.48 -4.13 16.66
CA LYS A 12 -2.08 -2.79 16.65
C LYS A 12 -0.97 -1.76 16.60
N LYS A 13 -1.09 -0.80 15.68
CA LYS A 13 -0.20 0.35 15.52
C LYS A 13 -1.02 1.64 15.49
N CYS A 14 -0.37 2.75 15.82
CA CYS A 14 -0.93 4.09 15.71
C CYS A 14 0.10 4.96 14.99
N HIS A 15 -0.34 5.65 13.94
CA HIS A 15 0.52 6.45 13.08
C HIS A 15 -0.06 7.85 12.94
N SER A 16 0.81 8.86 12.95
CA SER A 16 0.45 10.26 12.72
C SER A 16 0.90 10.66 11.32
N PHE A 17 -0.02 10.65 10.36
CA PHE A 17 0.25 11.08 8.99
C PHE A 17 -0.02 12.58 8.80
N ILE A 18 0.82 13.26 8.02
CA ILE A 18 0.57 14.60 7.50
C ILE A 18 0.36 14.53 5.99
N SER A 19 -0.81 15.00 5.56
CA SER A 19 -1.12 15.31 4.16
C SER A 19 -1.20 16.83 3.96
N TYR A 20 -1.07 17.24 2.70
CA TYR A 20 -1.11 18.65 2.31
C TYR A 20 -2.27 18.94 1.35
N GLY A 21 -2.76 20.19 1.39
CA GLY A 21 -3.76 20.70 0.45
C GLY A 21 -3.13 21.04 -0.90
N LEU A 22 -2.75 20.01 -1.65
CA LEU A 22 -2.07 20.17 -2.93
C LEU A 22 -2.98 20.73 -4.02
N ALA A 23 -2.42 21.52 -4.93
CA ALA A 23 -3.12 22.07 -6.08
C ALA A 23 -3.59 20.96 -7.02
N TRP A 24 -4.86 21.00 -7.43
CA TRP A 24 -5.41 20.09 -8.43
C TRP A 24 -5.10 20.64 -9.81
N LYS A 25 -4.11 20.05 -10.48
CA LYS A 25 -3.63 20.48 -11.80
C LYS A 25 -3.32 19.32 -12.72
N MET A 26 -3.40 19.58 -14.01
CA MET A 26 -2.93 18.66 -15.02
C MET A 26 -1.41 18.76 -15.18
N LEU A 27 -0.75 17.60 -15.26
CA LEU A 27 0.65 17.46 -15.64
C LEU A 27 0.73 16.63 -16.91
N ASP A 28 1.65 17.02 -17.79
CA ASP A 28 1.95 16.29 -19.02
C ASP A 28 3.16 15.38 -18.77
N LEU A 29 2.94 14.07 -18.85
CA LEU A 29 3.97 13.04 -18.71
C LEU A 29 4.25 12.37 -20.07
N SER A 30 3.97 13.08 -21.18
CA SER A 30 4.21 12.58 -22.54
C SER A 30 5.66 12.20 -22.82
N SER A 31 6.61 12.73 -22.05
CA SER A 31 8.02 12.33 -22.11
C SER A 31 8.26 10.89 -21.61
N THR A 32 7.41 10.39 -20.70
CA THR A 32 7.52 9.04 -20.12
C THR A 32 6.68 8.05 -20.92
N VAL A 33 5.42 8.40 -21.20
CA VAL A 33 4.52 7.61 -22.04
C VAL A 33 3.82 8.58 -22.97
N LYS A 34 3.99 8.41 -24.28
CA LYS A 34 3.48 9.34 -25.30
C LYS A 34 1.97 9.58 -25.12
N GLY A 35 1.56 10.82 -24.86
CA GLY A 35 0.16 11.20 -24.72
C GLY A 35 -0.41 11.04 -23.30
N LEU A 36 0.41 10.65 -22.32
CA LEU A 36 -0.01 10.50 -20.94
C LEU A 36 -0.19 11.85 -20.25
N HIS A 37 -1.43 12.15 -19.87
CA HIS A 37 -1.78 13.26 -19.02
C HIS A 37 -2.27 12.77 -17.68
N VAL A 38 -1.91 13.47 -16.62
CA VAL A 38 -2.33 13.13 -15.27
C VAL A 38 -2.92 14.34 -14.58
N VAL A 39 -3.94 14.14 -13.75
CA VAL A 39 -4.50 15.19 -12.89
C VAL A 39 -4.16 14.85 -11.45
N THR A 40 -3.41 15.76 -10.83
CA THR A 40 -2.97 15.68 -9.45
C THR A 40 -4.12 15.97 -8.50
N THR A 41 -4.10 15.35 -7.32
CA THR A 41 -5.11 15.58 -6.29
C THR A 41 -4.47 15.72 -4.91
N SER A 42 -5.22 16.28 -3.96
CA SER A 42 -4.83 16.38 -2.55
C SER A 42 -5.15 15.12 -1.73
N LEU A 43 -5.58 14.03 -2.39
CA LEU A 43 -5.96 12.78 -1.72
C LEU A 43 -4.71 11.95 -1.44
N ASN A 44 -4.26 11.98 -0.19
CA ASN A 44 -3.11 11.20 0.25
C ASN A 44 -3.46 9.72 0.37
N HIS A 45 -2.56 8.86 -0.10
CA HIS A 45 -2.72 7.42 -0.01
C HIS A 45 -2.31 6.92 1.38
N ILE A 46 -3.21 6.19 2.04
CA ILE A 46 -2.86 5.43 3.24
C ILE A 46 -2.54 4.00 2.79
N PRO A 47 -1.34 3.46 3.09
CA PRO A 47 -0.87 2.15 2.62
C PRO A 47 -1.55 0.97 3.34
N VAL A 48 -2.89 0.93 3.32
CA VAL A 48 -3.71 -0.08 4.00
C VAL A 48 -3.53 -1.49 3.42
N GLU A 49 -3.03 -1.58 2.20
CA GLU A 49 -2.70 -2.83 1.52
C GLU A 49 -1.37 -3.43 1.97
N TYR A 50 -0.49 -2.64 2.59
CA TYR A 50 0.85 -3.09 2.94
C TYR A 50 0.97 -3.56 4.41
N PRO A 51 1.67 -4.68 4.67
CA PRO A 51 1.84 -5.20 6.03
C PRO A 51 2.52 -4.24 7.00
N PHE A 52 3.42 -3.38 6.52
CA PHE A 52 4.19 -2.47 7.38
C PHE A 52 3.32 -1.43 8.11
N LEU A 53 2.08 -1.18 7.66
CA LEU A 53 1.14 -0.32 8.38
C LEU A 53 0.65 -1.00 9.68
N TYR A 54 0.67 -2.33 9.73
CA TYR A 54 0.11 -3.10 10.85
C TYR A 54 1.19 -3.78 11.71
N LEU A 55 2.36 -4.02 11.11
CA LEU A 55 3.46 -4.77 11.68
C LEU A 55 4.74 -3.95 11.62
N SER A 56 5.52 -3.95 12.71
CA SER A 56 6.91 -3.49 12.63
C SER A 56 7.73 -4.45 11.76
N PRO A 57 8.87 -4.02 11.20
CA PRO A 57 9.71 -4.90 10.40
C PRO A 57 10.14 -6.19 11.12
N SER A 58 10.37 -6.12 12.44
CA SER A 58 10.70 -7.30 13.25
C SER A 58 9.50 -8.24 13.44
N GLU A 59 8.30 -7.70 13.67
CA GLU A 59 7.06 -8.50 13.76
C GLU A 59 6.74 -9.15 12.42
N TYR A 60 6.91 -8.42 11.31
CA TYR A 60 6.74 -8.96 9.99
C TYR A 60 7.72 -10.11 9.73
N LYS A 61 8.99 -9.95 10.09
CA LYS A 61 10.01 -11.01 9.97
C LYS A 61 9.65 -12.28 10.75
N LEU A 62 9.05 -12.14 11.95
CA LEU A 62 8.58 -13.27 12.74
C LEU A 62 7.45 -14.03 12.02
N VAL A 63 6.45 -13.30 11.54
CA VAL A 63 5.27 -13.88 10.88
C VAL A 63 5.62 -14.45 9.50
N SER A 64 6.44 -13.75 8.72
CA SER A 64 6.84 -14.17 7.37
C SER A 64 7.71 -15.42 7.37
N ASN A 65 8.54 -15.60 8.41
CA ASN A 65 9.38 -16.78 8.57
C ASN A 65 8.64 -17.98 9.16
N THR A 66 7.44 -17.78 9.72
CA THR A 66 6.60 -18.85 10.26
C THR A 66 5.75 -19.44 9.12
N PRO A 67 5.98 -20.70 8.70
CA PRO A 67 5.25 -21.30 7.57
C PRO A 67 3.74 -21.38 7.82
N GLY A 68 2.96 -21.08 6.78
CA GLY A 68 1.49 -21.12 6.86
C GLY A 68 0.84 -19.91 7.55
N SER A 69 1.61 -18.87 7.89
CA SER A 69 1.07 -17.62 8.42
C SER A 69 0.22 -16.89 7.38
N LEU A 70 -1.01 -16.55 7.78
CA LEU A 70 -1.98 -15.87 6.93
C LEU A 70 -2.68 -14.73 7.67
N CYS A 71 -2.84 -13.61 6.98
CA CYS A 71 -3.66 -12.49 7.40
C CYS A 71 -5.14 -12.82 7.20
N LYS A 72 -5.90 -12.87 8.28
CA LYS A 72 -7.36 -13.11 8.25
C LYS A 72 -8.16 -11.83 8.03
N HIS A 73 -7.73 -10.74 8.66
CA HIS A 73 -8.50 -9.50 8.72
C HIS A 73 -7.62 -8.31 9.06
N VAL A 74 -7.91 -7.15 8.45
CA VAL A 74 -7.28 -5.86 8.76
C VAL A 74 -8.35 -4.79 8.99
N LYS A 75 -8.07 -3.87 9.91
CA LYS A 75 -8.93 -2.72 10.20
C LYS A 75 -8.09 -1.47 10.45
N VAL A 76 -8.51 -0.34 9.90
CA VAL A 76 -7.90 0.99 10.09
C VAL A 76 -8.98 2.02 10.35
N ASN A 77 -8.76 2.86 11.36
CA ASN A 77 -9.61 4.01 11.65
C ASN A 77 -8.78 5.29 11.50
N VAL A 78 -9.28 6.25 10.73
CA VAL A 78 -8.61 7.53 10.49
C VAL A 78 -9.33 8.62 11.28
N VAL A 79 -8.60 9.28 12.17
CA VAL A 79 -9.11 10.39 12.98
C VAL A 79 -8.53 11.69 12.45
N MET A 80 -9.39 12.66 12.15
CA MET A 80 -8.95 13.97 11.67
C MET A 80 -8.38 14.78 12.83
N ARG A 81 -7.23 15.42 12.60
CA ARG A 81 -6.66 16.44 13.49
C ARG A 81 -6.78 17.81 12.83
N ASN A 82 -6.60 18.86 13.61
CA ASN A 82 -6.83 20.23 13.13
C ASN A 82 -5.90 20.56 11.93
N PRO A 83 -6.45 20.96 10.77
CA PRO A 83 -5.63 21.39 9.64
C PRO A 83 -4.92 22.71 9.91
N ARG A 84 -3.59 22.70 9.75
CA ARG A 84 -2.74 23.88 9.92
C ARG A 84 -2.59 24.60 8.58
N THR A 85 -2.73 25.91 8.59
CA THR A 85 -2.46 26.80 7.45
C THR A 85 -1.33 27.73 7.89
N ALA A 86 -0.26 27.80 7.09
CA ALA A 86 0.84 28.74 7.35
C ALA A 86 0.37 30.16 7.06
N PHE A 87 0.82 31.12 7.87
CA PHE A 87 0.59 32.54 7.64
C PHE A 87 1.88 33.13 7.05
N GLU A 88 1.79 33.71 5.86
CA GLU A 88 2.93 34.38 5.23
C GLU A 88 3.22 35.69 5.98
N THR A 89 4.28 35.72 6.80
CA THR A 89 4.68 36.94 7.52
C THR A 89 5.54 37.89 6.68
N ASN A 90 5.92 37.51 5.45
CA ASN A 90 6.88 38.29 4.64
C ASN A 90 6.74 38.05 3.12
N ALA A 91 5.54 38.16 2.56
CA ALA A 91 5.36 38.10 1.10
C ALA A 91 5.63 39.48 0.47
N THR A 92 6.75 39.64 -0.23
CA THR A 92 7.04 40.81 -1.10
C THR A 92 6.11 40.88 -2.31
N THR A 93 5.40 39.80 -2.62
CA THR A 93 4.36 39.71 -3.64
C THR A 93 3.00 39.54 -2.96
N SER A 94 2.05 40.39 -3.34
CA SER A 94 0.67 40.41 -2.81
C SER A 94 -0.04 39.06 -3.01
N SER A 95 0.05 38.16 -2.03
CA SER A 95 -0.98 37.16 -1.76
C SER A 95 -1.76 37.65 -0.55
N LEU A 96 -3.07 37.89 -0.72
CA LEU A 96 -3.90 38.41 0.36
C LEU A 96 -3.85 37.45 1.57
N ALA A 97 -3.34 37.96 2.69
CA ALA A 97 -3.38 37.26 3.98
C ALA A 97 -4.85 37.08 4.39
N THR A 98 -5.38 35.87 4.22
CA THR A 98 -6.77 35.54 4.52
C THR A 98 -6.83 34.81 5.86
N LEU A 99 -7.22 35.56 6.91
CA LEU A 99 -7.18 35.11 8.31
C LEU A 99 -8.18 33.99 8.62
N ASN A 100 -9.26 33.90 7.84
CA ASN A 100 -10.33 32.93 8.04
C ASN A 100 -10.71 32.28 6.70
N GLN A 101 -10.37 31.00 6.56
CA GLN A 101 -10.75 30.21 5.40
C GLN A 101 -11.52 28.99 5.88
N ASN A 102 -12.62 28.68 5.21
CA ASN A 102 -13.30 27.39 5.38
C ASN A 102 -12.35 26.30 4.88
N LYS A 103 -12.03 25.35 5.76
CA LYS A 103 -11.12 24.24 5.47
C LYS A 103 -11.95 23.00 5.25
N PHE A 104 -11.87 22.43 4.05
CA PHE A 104 -12.51 21.17 3.74
C PHE A 104 -11.48 20.05 3.74
N ALA A 105 -11.80 18.95 4.42
CA ALA A 105 -11.12 17.68 4.22
C ALA A 105 -11.87 16.87 3.16
N VAL A 106 -11.13 16.07 2.40
CA VAL A 106 -11.69 15.20 1.36
C VAL A 106 -11.29 13.78 1.68
N VAL A 107 -12.26 12.89 1.71
CA VAL A 107 -12.09 11.47 2.00
C VAL A 107 -12.65 10.66 0.85
N ALA A 108 -11.97 9.58 0.50
CA ALA A 108 -12.44 8.65 -0.51
C ALA A 108 -11.95 7.24 -0.20
N HIS A 109 -12.71 6.25 -0.67
CA HIS A 109 -12.40 4.84 -0.49
C HIS A 109 -12.25 4.17 -1.84
N ASN A 110 -11.27 3.27 -1.95
CA ASN A 110 -11.17 2.33 -3.07
C ASN A 110 -11.02 2.97 -4.47
N LEU A 111 -10.56 4.23 -4.55
CA LEU A 111 -10.49 4.98 -5.81
C LEU A 111 -9.69 4.26 -6.89
N THR A 112 -8.56 3.66 -6.53
CA THR A 112 -7.68 2.94 -7.47
C THR A 112 -8.33 1.70 -8.10
N ASN A 113 -9.34 1.11 -7.44
CA ASN A 113 -10.02 -0.08 -7.95
C ASN A 113 -11.29 0.25 -8.75
N ILE A 114 -11.89 1.43 -8.52
CA ILE A 114 -13.14 1.84 -9.17
C ILE A 114 -12.91 2.84 -10.32
N THR A 115 -11.73 3.44 -10.38
CA THR A 115 -11.36 4.42 -11.41
C THR A 115 -10.12 3.97 -12.16
N ARG A 116 -9.71 4.77 -13.15
CA ARG A 116 -8.44 4.61 -13.88
C ARG A 116 -7.28 5.37 -13.23
N GLY A 117 -7.43 5.85 -11.99
CA GLY A 117 -6.38 6.56 -11.28
C GLY A 117 -5.36 5.62 -10.64
N VAL A 118 -4.17 6.13 -10.45
CA VAL A 118 -3.04 5.43 -9.80
C VAL A 118 -2.46 6.34 -8.72
N ASN A 119 -1.83 5.74 -7.72
CA ASN A 119 -1.13 6.52 -6.71
C ASN A 119 0.28 6.84 -7.23
N TYR A 120 0.66 8.10 -7.20
CA TYR A 120 2.00 8.55 -7.57
C TYR A 120 2.64 9.34 -6.45
N ARG A 121 3.97 9.31 -6.44
CA ARG A 121 4.77 10.25 -5.68
C ARG A 121 4.87 11.57 -6.43
N TYR A 122 4.68 12.68 -5.74
CA TYR A 122 4.78 14.01 -6.34
C TYR A 122 6.15 14.64 -6.08
N GLY A 123 6.69 15.30 -7.10
CA GLY A 123 7.77 16.26 -6.95
C GLY A 123 7.21 17.67 -6.82
N PHE A 124 7.90 18.52 -6.06
CA PHE A 124 7.51 19.90 -5.82
C PHE A 124 8.64 20.84 -6.25
N GLY A 125 8.27 22.02 -6.75
CA GLY A 125 9.23 23.09 -7.03
C GLY A 125 9.64 23.83 -5.76
N THR A 126 10.59 24.76 -5.90
CA THR A 126 11.12 25.57 -4.78
C THR A 126 10.23 26.75 -4.41
N THR A 127 9.45 27.29 -5.35
CA THR A 127 8.68 28.54 -5.16
C THR A 127 7.27 28.31 -4.62
N ASP A 128 6.60 27.23 -5.05
CA ASP A 128 5.23 26.89 -4.65
C ASP A 128 5.18 25.47 -4.08
N ALA A 129 5.47 25.32 -2.79
CA ALA A 129 5.60 24.01 -2.15
C ALA A 129 4.33 23.12 -2.22
N MET A 130 3.15 23.72 -2.50
CA MET A 130 1.87 23.02 -2.62
C MET A 130 1.44 22.78 -4.08
N ASN A 131 2.33 23.04 -5.05
CA ASN A 131 2.07 22.90 -6.48
C ASN A 131 2.94 21.75 -7.05
N PRO A 132 2.36 20.55 -7.26
CA PRO A 132 3.11 19.43 -7.84
C PRO A 132 3.69 19.76 -9.21
N THR A 133 4.97 19.48 -9.44
CA THR A 133 5.67 19.73 -10.71
C THR A 133 5.97 18.45 -11.49
N SER A 134 6.06 17.31 -10.81
CA SER A 134 6.29 16.01 -11.43
C SER A 134 5.56 14.89 -10.67
N CYS A 135 5.37 13.76 -11.34
CA CYS A 135 4.84 12.53 -10.74
C CYS A 135 5.76 11.36 -11.11
N THR A 136 5.99 10.46 -10.16
CA THR A 136 6.80 9.25 -10.38
C THR A 136 6.14 8.01 -9.80
N ASP A 137 6.24 6.90 -10.52
CA ASP A 137 5.85 5.57 -10.09
C ASP A 137 7.07 4.85 -9.49
N ASP A 138 7.37 5.09 -8.22
CA ASP A 138 8.47 4.40 -7.53
C ASP A 138 7.97 3.74 -6.25
N ASN A 139 7.21 2.67 -6.44
CA ASN A 139 6.56 1.97 -5.35
C ASN A 139 7.54 1.28 -4.39
N SER A 140 8.68 0.78 -4.88
CA SER A 140 9.70 0.15 -4.02
C SER A 140 10.35 1.15 -3.08
N LYS A 141 10.80 2.29 -3.62
CA LYS A 141 11.41 3.35 -2.82
C LYS A 141 10.41 3.98 -1.85
N TYR A 142 9.15 4.11 -2.29
CA TYR A 142 8.06 4.54 -1.42
C TYR A 142 7.92 3.65 -0.17
N GLN A 143 7.92 2.33 -0.34
CA GLN A 143 7.81 1.40 0.78
C GLN A 143 9.00 1.53 1.74
N GLU A 144 10.22 1.59 1.21
CA GLU A 144 11.45 1.77 1.99
C GLU A 144 11.42 3.05 2.83
N GLU A 145 11.14 4.19 2.20
CA GLU A 145 11.08 5.49 2.87
C GLU A 145 9.95 5.55 3.90
N THR A 146 8.80 4.93 3.61
CA THR A 146 7.68 4.90 4.56
C THR A 146 7.99 4.04 5.77
N ILE A 147 8.61 2.87 5.59
CA ILE A 147 9.05 2.00 6.69
C ILE A 147 10.09 2.72 7.54
N GLN A 148 11.06 3.37 6.90
CA GLN A 148 12.08 4.15 7.57
C GLN A 148 11.46 5.29 8.38
N ALA A 149 10.55 6.08 7.80
CA ALA A 149 9.87 7.14 8.50
C ALA A 149 9.00 6.62 9.66
N MET A 150 8.33 5.48 9.49
CA MET A 150 7.48 4.91 10.54
C MET A 150 8.28 4.35 11.71
N TYR A 151 9.39 3.66 11.44
CA TYR A 151 10.04 2.77 12.41
C TYR A 151 11.54 3.05 12.64
N GLY A 152 12.13 4.03 11.95
CA GLY A 152 13.54 4.41 12.12
C GLY A 152 14.52 3.31 11.71
N CYS A 153 14.09 2.37 10.88
CA CYS A 153 14.87 1.19 10.50
C CYS A 153 14.67 0.84 9.02
N LYS A 154 15.63 0.08 8.48
CA LYS A 154 15.49 -0.52 7.14
C LYS A 154 14.59 -1.75 7.19
N HIS A 155 14.32 -2.34 6.02
CA HIS A 155 13.56 -3.61 5.90
C HIS A 155 14.10 -4.76 6.76
N ASP A 156 15.40 -4.77 7.08
CA ASP A 156 16.01 -5.80 7.91
C ASP A 156 15.73 -5.63 9.41
N GLY A 157 15.03 -4.55 9.80
CA GLY A 157 14.68 -4.19 11.16
C GLY A 157 15.83 -3.56 11.95
N LYS A 158 16.97 -3.26 11.32
CA LYS A 158 18.09 -2.61 12.01
C LYS A 158 17.86 -1.10 12.10
N PRO A 159 17.99 -0.52 13.31
CA PRO A 159 17.89 0.92 13.49
C PRO A 159 18.92 1.67 12.64
N ILE A 160 18.53 2.84 12.14
CA ILE A 160 19.42 3.75 11.43
C ILE A 160 19.93 4.78 12.44
N PHE A 161 21.25 4.85 12.62
CA PHE A 161 21.91 5.80 13.52
C PHE A 161 22.55 6.98 12.77
N THR A 162 22.27 7.11 11.46
CA THR A 162 22.87 8.12 10.58
C THR A 162 21.83 9.15 10.17
N GLY A 163 22.18 10.45 10.25
CA GLY A 163 21.30 11.56 9.91
C GLY A 163 20.49 12.09 11.12
N GLU A 164 20.07 13.35 11.05
CA GLU A 164 19.35 14.02 12.15
C GLU A 164 17.95 13.43 12.39
N PHE A 165 17.14 13.34 11.33
CA PHE A 165 15.71 12.97 11.43
C PHE A 165 15.37 11.58 10.87
N ASP A 166 16.22 11.03 10.00
CA ASP A 166 15.99 9.80 9.23
C ASP A 166 15.99 8.51 10.06
N GLY A 167 16.57 8.56 11.26
CA GLY A 167 16.63 7.44 12.22
C GLY A 167 15.52 7.45 13.26
N ILE A 168 14.66 8.48 13.28
CA ILE A 168 13.68 8.66 14.36
C ILE A 168 12.43 7.81 14.08
N PRO A 169 12.08 6.87 14.97
CA PRO A 169 10.92 6.00 14.79
C PRO A 169 9.60 6.73 15.10
N ASN A 170 9.04 7.43 14.12
CA ASN A 170 7.91 8.34 14.34
C ASN A 170 6.67 7.65 14.93
N SER A 171 6.37 6.41 14.53
CA SER A 171 5.20 5.68 15.01
C SER A 171 5.32 5.27 16.48
N PHE A 172 6.56 5.03 16.95
CA PHE A 172 6.81 4.68 18.35
C PHE A 172 6.80 5.93 19.25
N PHE A 173 7.18 7.09 18.72
CA PHE A 173 7.22 8.36 19.45
C PHE A 173 6.01 9.26 19.22
N HIS A 174 4.97 8.76 18.53
CA HIS A 174 3.78 9.53 18.16
C HIS A 174 4.10 10.81 17.37
N LEU A 175 5.24 10.84 16.69
CA LEU A 175 5.64 11.96 15.86
C LEU A 175 4.92 11.90 14.51
N PRO A 176 4.55 13.06 13.96
CA PRO A 176 3.98 13.09 12.63
C PRO A 176 5.06 12.87 11.57
N PHE A 177 4.71 12.15 10.52
CA PHE A 177 5.55 12.04 9.32
C PHE A 177 4.75 12.34 8.05
N HIS A 178 5.48 12.75 7.02
CA HIS A 178 4.90 13.04 5.73
C HIS A 178 4.87 11.77 4.87
N ASN A 179 3.71 11.47 4.30
CA ASN A 179 3.61 10.49 3.22
C ASN A 179 3.49 11.22 1.88
N ASN A 180 4.51 11.17 1.03
CA ASN A 180 4.47 11.81 -0.28
C ASN A 180 3.89 10.88 -1.37
N HIS A 181 2.70 10.34 -1.14
CA HIS A 181 2.04 9.46 -2.08
C HIS A 181 0.57 9.86 -2.20
N TYR A 182 0.14 10.20 -3.40
CA TYR A 182 -1.16 10.81 -3.66
C TYR A 182 -1.86 10.14 -4.82
N TYR A 183 -3.17 10.00 -4.69
CA TYR A 183 -4.02 9.50 -5.74
C TYR A 183 -4.04 10.48 -6.93
N THR A 184 -3.84 9.96 -8.13
CA THR A 184 -3.69 10.74 -9.36
C THR A 184 -4.57 10.14 -10.45
N MET A 185 -5.39 10.96 -11.09
CA MET A 185 -6.17 10.50 -12.23
C MET A 185 -5.30 10.44 -13.48
N VAL A 186 -5.49 9.42 -14.30
CA VAL A 186 -4.72 9.22 -15.53
C VAL A 186 -5.65 9.24 -16.73
N ALA A 187 -5.22 9.93 -17.79
CA ALA A 187 -5.84 9.87 -19.10
C ALA A 187 -4.75 9.82 -20.18
N ASP A 188 -4.93 8.93 -21.14
CA ASP A 188 -4.06 8.81 -22.30
C ASP A 188 -4.74 9.41 -23.53
N LYS A 189 -4.12 10.44 -24.11
CA LYS A 189 -4.57 11.09 -25.35
C LYS A 189 -4.38 10.19 -26.58
N GLY A 190 -3.45 9.24 -26.52
CA GLY A 190 -3.15 8.28 -27.60
C GLY A 190 -4.13 7.09 -27.66
N HIS A 191 -5.03 6.95 -26.68
CA HIS A 191 -5.97 5.84 -26.65
C HIS A 191 -7.00 5.95 -27.80
N SER A 192 -7.32 4.82 -28.44
CA SER A 192 -8.18 4.76 -29.64
C SER A 192 -9.62 5.24 -29.38
N THR A 193 -10.10 5.08 -28.14
CA THR A 193 -11.37 5.63 -27.67
C THR A 193 -11.13 6.96 -26.98
N LYS A 194 -11.90 8.00 -27.38
CA LYS A 194 -11.90 9.33 -26.74
C LYS A 194 -12.50 9.22 -25.34
N LEU A 195 -11.68 8.84 -24.36
CA LEU A 195 -12.11 8.71 -22.98
C LEU A 195 -11.90 10.04 -22.25
N GLY A 196 -12.99 10.63 -21.74
CA GLY A 196 -12.91 11.80 -20.85
C GLY A 196 -12.38 11.44 -19.46
N TRP A 197 -12.31 12.43 -18.57
CA TRP A 197 -11.96 12.22 -17.16
C TRP A 197 -13.11 11.52 -16.40
N PRO A 198 -12.81 10.63 -15.43
CA PRO A 198 -13.84 10.06 -14.58
C PRO A 198 -14.46 11.15 -13.68
N LEU A 199 -15.73 10.98 -13.34
CA LEU A 199 -16.46 11.92 -12.49
C LEU A 199 -16.07 11.73 -11.01
N LEU A 200 -14.88 12.22 -10.63
CA LEU A 200 -14.31 12.01 -9.30
C LEU A 200 -15.20 12.58 -8.17
N ASN A 201 -15.98 13.62 -8.45
CA ASN A 201 -16.81 14.29 -7.45
C ASN A 201 -17.85 13.36 -6.80
N GLU A 202 -18.33 12.33 -7.51
CA GLU A 202 -19.29 11.35 -6.97
C GLU A 202 -18.62 10.31 -6.05
N LEU A 203 -17.29 10.19 -6.14
CA LEU A 203 -16.52 9.16 -5.43
C LEU A 203 -15.78 9.73 -4.21
N ILE A 204 -15.80 11.05 -4.03
CA ILE A 204 -15.17 11.75 -2.93
C ILE A 204 -16.22 12.36 -2.01
N THR A 205 -15.98 12.31 -0.70
CA THR A 205 -16.81 13.00 0.29
C THR A 205 -16.03 14.20 0.81
N LYS A 206 -16.62 15.39 0.65
CA LYS A 206 -16.10 16.62 1.23
C LYS A 206 -16.72 16.82 2.60
N ILE A 207 -15.89 17.10 3.59
CA ILE A 207 -16.29 17.33 4.98
C ILE A 207 -15.67 18.64 5.46
N ASP A 208 -16.38 19.36 6.31
CA ASP A 208 -15.80 20.52 6.99
C ASP A 208 -14.82 20.05 8.07
N ALA A 209 -13.57 20.49 7.97
CA ALA A 209 -12.50 20.04 8.85
C ALA A 209 -12.69 20.56 10.29
N SER A 210 -13.35 21.70 10.47
CA SER A 210 -13.57 22.32 11.78
C SER A 210 -14.49 21.46 12.65
N PHE A 211 -15.55 20.90 12.06
CA PHE A 211 -16.53 20.06 12.76
C PHE A 211 -16.12 18.60 12.94
N THR A 212 -15.08 18.16 12.22
CA THR A 212 -14.59 16.78 12.21
C THR A 212 -13.28 16.58 12.95
N THR A 213 -12.66 17.65 13.46
CA THR A 213 -11.47 17.56 14.30
C THR A 213 -11.73 16.70 15.55
N GLY A 214 -10.88 15.69 15.76
CA GLY A 214 -10.98 14.72 16.84
C GLY A 214 -11.96 13.57 16.58
N LYS A 215 -12.68 13.57 15.45
CA LYS A 215 -13.63 12.51 15.07
C LYS A 215 -13.02 11.57 14.05
N THR A 216 -13.50 10.32 14.04
CA THR A 216 -13.20 9.37 12.97
C THR A 216 -13.88 9.82 11.69
N ILE A 217 -13.10 9.99 10.62
CA ILE A 217 -13.57 10.45 9.30
C ILE A 217 -13.58 9.35 8.25
N ALA A 218 -12.84 8.27 8.47
CA ALA A 218 -12.79 7.12 7.58
C ALA A 218 -12.55 5.86 8.39
N GLU A 219 -13.27 4.78 8.05
CA GLU A 219 -13.01 3.45 8.54
C GLU A 219 -12.75 2.53 7.35
N TYR A 220 -11.73 1.68 7.48
CA TYR A 220 -11.39 0.67 6.50
C TYR A 220 -11.35 -0.69 7.19
N SER A 221 -11.96 -1.69 6.56
CA SER A 221 -12.04 -3.04 7.08
C SER A 221 -12.01 -4.01 5.90
N TYR A 222 -11.11 -4.98 5.93
CA TYR A 222 -10.94 -5.92 4.83
C TYR A 222 -10.48 -7.29 5.31
N SER A 223 -11.04 -8.33 4.70
CA SER A 223 -10.65 -9.72 4.92
C SER A 223 -10.03 -10.25 3.62
N PRO A 224 -8.70 -10.33 3.53
CA PRO A 224 -8.04 -10.78 2.32
C PRO A 224 -8.48 -12.18 1.91
N LYS A 225 -8.85 -12.36 0.64
CA LYS A 225 -9.19 -13.69 0.09
C LYS A 225 -7.99 -14.65 0.16
N LEU A 226 -6.79 -14.12 -0.10
CA LEU A 226 -5.52 -14.83 0.05
C LEU A 226 -4.53 -13.88 0.74
N GLY A 227 -4.37 -14.04 2.06
CA GLY A 227 -3.52 -13.18 2.89
C GLY A 227 -2.20 -13.82 3.30
N LEU A 228 -1.57 -14.64 2.47
CA LEU A 228 -0.31 -15.30 2.84
C LEU A 228 0.79 -14.27 3.12
N LEU A 229 1.35 -14.30 4.33
CA LEU A 229 2.42 -13.39 4.75
C LEU A 229 3.81 -14.07 4.70
N GLY A 230 3.83 -15.40 4.67
CA GLY A 230 5.04 -16.21 4.64
C GLY A 230 4.92 -17.38 3.67
N LYS A 231 5.95 -18.22 3.63
CA LYS A 231 5.97 -19.42 2.78
C LYS A 231 4.81 -20.35 3.18
N PRO A 232 4.04 -20.90 2.21
CA PRO A 232 3.02 -21.91 2.53
C PRO A 232 3.68 -23.16 3.11
N ILE A 233 2.92 -23.94 3.87
CA ILE A 233 3.37 -25.24 4.35
C ILE A 233 3.48 -26.18 3.15
N GLU A 234 4.67 -26.74 2.93
CA GLU A 234 4.91 -27.69 1.84
C GLU A 234 4.36 -29.07 2.20
N GLY A 235 3.69 -29.71 1.24
CA GLY A 235 3.27 -31.09 1.38
C GLY A 235 4.48 -32.02 1.32
N VAL A 236 4.58 -32.95 2.26
CA VAL A 236 5.56 -34.05 2.18
C VAL A 236 4.92 -35.19 1.39
N PHE A 237 5.42 -35.43 0.17
CA PHE A 237 4.96 -36.53 -0.67
C PHE A 237 5.88 -37.75 -0.53
N ASN A 238 5.65 -38.57 0.49
CA ASN A 238 6.37 -39.85 0.69
C ASN A 238 5.47 -41.05 0.37
N GLY A 239 4.88 -41.08 -0.83
CA GLY A 239 4.17 -42.28 -1.32
C GLY A 239 5.11 -43.42 -1.71
N ILE A 240 6.33 -43.09 -2.16
CA ILE A 240 7.46 -44.01 -2.38
C ILE A 240 8.73 -43.23 -2.10
N SER A 241 9.42 -43.49 -0.99
CA SER A 241 10.77 -42.98 -0.74
C SER A 241 11.79 -44.01 -1.21
N GLY A 242 12.50 -43.73 -2.30
CA GLY A 242 13.45 -44.71 -2.83
C GLY A 242 14.28 -44.21 -4.01
N LYS A 243 15.15 -43.22 -3.77
CA LYS A 243 16.53 -43.12 -4.28
C LYS A 243 17.12 -41.77 -3.89
N SER A 244 18.23 -41.80 -3.17
CA SER A 244 19.07 -40.62 -2.96
C SER A 244 19.59 -40.16 -4.32
N ILE A 245 19.24 -38.94 -4.73
CA ILE A 245 19.68 -38.37 -6.00
C ILE A 245 21.09 -37.82 -5.77
N THR A 246 22.09 -38.68 -5.97
CA THR A 246 23.49 -38.25 -6.09
C THR A 246 23.73 -37.90 -7.55
N GLY A 247 23.91 -36.61 -7.84
CA GLY A 247 24.53 -36.00 -9.03
C GLY A 247 24.31 -36.66 -10.41
N ASN A 248 23.68 -35.92 -11.32
CA ASN A 248 23.68 -36.06 -12.80
C ASN A 248 22.60 -36.90 -13.50
N ASP A 249 21.44 -37.18 -12.90
CA ASP A 249 20.33 -37.78 -13.65
C ASP A 249 19.39 -36.70 -14.22
N THR A 250 19.47 -36.47 -15.53
CA THR A 250 18.42 -35.80 -16.30
C THR A 250 17.15 -36.65 -16.23
N VAL A 251 16.09 -36.09 -15.66
CA VAL A 251 14.78 -36.75 -15.57
C VAL A 251 14.17 -36.85 -16.97
N ILE A 252 14.41 -37.97 -17.65
CA ILE A 252 13.59 -38.36 -18.81
C ILE A 252 12.27 -38.88 -18.24
N MET A 253 11.21 -38.10 -18.38
CA MET A 253 9.83 -38.51 -18.11
C MET A 253 9.46 -39.67 -19.05
N MET A 254 9.76 -40.91 -18.67
CA MET A 254 9.29 -42.09 -19.39
C MET A 254 7.82 -42.33 -19.10
N ASN A 255 6.97 -41.88 -20.02
CA ASN A 255 5.57 -42.26 -20.09
C ASN A 255 5.43 -43.77 -20.39
N LYS A 256 5.29 -44.62 -19.37
CA LYS A 256 4.94 -46.04 -19.53
C LYS A 256 4.12 -46.58 -18.36
N LYS A 257 2.79 -46.67 -18.54
CA LYS A 257 2.08 -47.96 -18.74
C LYS A 257 0.55 -47.76 -18.75
N LYS A 258 -0.08 -48.37 -19.77
CA LYS A 258 -1.52 -48.46 -20.04
C LYS A 258 -2.32 -48.97 -18.81
N PRO A 259 -3.60 -48.57 -18.64
CA PRO A 259 -4.43 -49.03 -17.53
C PRO A 259 -4.69 -50.55 -17.66
N LYS A 260 -4.40 -51.31 -16.60
CA LYS A 260 -4.86 -52.70 -16.46
C LYS A 260 -6.19 -52.69 -15.71
N ILE A 261 -7.26 -53.05 -16.40
CA ILE A 261 -8.56 -53.35 -15.82
C ILE A 261 -8.47 -54.76 -15.22
N TRP A 262 -8.88 -54.93 -13.96
CA TRP A 262 -8.97 -56.23 -13.31
C TRP A 262 -10.44 -56.63 -13.24
N ILE A 263 -10.80 -57.71 -13.95
CA ILE A 263 -12.10 -58.37 -13.84
C ILE A 263 -11.90 -59.61 -12.98
N HIS A 264 -12.69 -59.75 -11.93
CA HIS A 264 -12.69 -60.94 -11.08
C HIS A 264 -13.83 -61.86 -11.54
N THR A 265 -13.50 -63.03 -12.09
CA THR A 265 -14.46 -64.11 -12.35
C THR A 265 -14.24 -65.23 -11.34
N ASN A 266 -15.19 -65.43 -10.44
CA ASN A 266 -15.24 -66.62 -9.59
C ASN A 266 -15.85 -67.78 -10.40
N GLN A 267 -15.05 -68.81 -10.68
CA GLN A 267 -15.56 -70.15 -10.96
C GLN A 267 -14.95 -71.11 -9.95
N ASN A 268 -15.78 -71.53 -9.00
CA ASN A 268 -15.52 -72.71 -8.18
C ASN A 268 -16.08 -73.93 -8.92
N TRP A 269 -15.31 -75.02 -8.88
CA TRP A 269 -15.73 -76.36 -9.27
C TRP A 269 -16.70 -76.95 -8.25
#